data_AF-A0A4U1BTL8-F1
#
_entry.id   AF-A0A4U1BTL8-F1
#
_cell.length_a   1.000
_cell.length_b   1.000
_cell.length_c   1.000
_cell.angle_alpha   90.00
_cell.angle_beta   90.00
_cell.angle_gamma   90.00
#
_symmetry.space_group_name_H-M   'P 1'
#
loop_
_entity.id
_entity.type
_entity.pdbx_description
1 polymer ?
#
loop_
_entity_poly.entity_id
_entity_poly.type
_entity_poly.pdbx_seq_one_letter_code
_entity_poly.pdbx_strand_id
1 'polypeptide(L)'
;MNFKTIVIIILAVLITVIFMQNTDEVVFTLLWKQIYISKLWMMLTVTLFGFIIGVIVARPKKKKEIETTAYQNAKDVPLEVNNISKEDNDYISMKKTNQLSDEDRDYLQ
;
A
#
# COMPACT_ATOMS: atom_id res chain seq x y z
N MET A 1 -46.48 9.01 1.69
CA MET A 1 -45.19 8.34 1.45
C MET A 1 -44.63 8.86 0.14
N ASN A 2 -43.36 9.26 0.09
CA ASN A 2 -42.78 9.74 -1.16
C ASN A 2 -42.58 8.57 -2.13
N PHE A 3 -42.64 8.85 -3.43
CA PHE A 3 -42.37 7.86 -4.49
C PHE A 3 -41.04 7.12 -4.26
N LYS A 4 -40.01 7.85 -3.81
CA LYS A 4 -38.71 7.30 -3.41
C LYS A 4 -38.83 6.21 -2.35
N THR A 5 -39.71 6.38 -1.37
CA THR A 5 -39.92 5.40 -0.28
C THR A 5 -40.60 4.13 -0.81
N ILE A 6 -41.63 4.25 -1.66
CA ILE A 6 -42.25 3.08 -2.30
C ILE A 6 -41.22 2.31 -3.13
N VAL A 7 -40.40 3.01 -3.92
CA VAL A 7 -39.37 2.37 -4.75
C VAL A 7 -38.34 1.62 -3.90
N ILE A 8 -37.87 2.24 -2.80
CA ILE A 8 -36.92 1.58 -1.89
C ILE A 8 -37.53 0.32 -1.26
N ILE A 9 -38.81 0.36 -0.87
CA ILE A 9 -39.49 -0.81 -0.29
C ILE A 9 -39.63 -1.94 -1.31
N ILE A 10 -40.06 -1.63 -2.54
CA ILE A 10 -40.16 -2.63 -3.61
C ILE A 10 -38.80 -3.26 -3.89
N LEU A 11 -37.76 -2.43 -3.98
CA LEU A 11 -36.39 -2.90 -4.19
C LEU A 11 -35.92 -3.81 -3.04
N ALA A 12 -36.20 -3.43 -1.79
CA ALA A 12 -35.83 -4.23 -0.62
C ALA A 12 -36.53 -5.61 -0.63
N VAL A 13 -37.82 -5.66 -0.97
CA VAL A 13 -38.56 -6.92 -1.10
C VAL A 13 -37.98 -7.78 -2.22
N LEU A 14 -37.70 -7.20 -3.39
CA LEU A 14 -37.08 -7.92 -4.51
C LEU A 14 -35.72 -8.51 -4.14
N ILE A 15 -34.84 -7.72 -3.51
CA ILE A 15 -33.53 -8.19 -3.05
C ILE A 15 -33.69 -9.36 -2.06
N THR A 16 -34.65 -9.24 -1.13
CA THR A 16 -34.91 -10.29 -0.14
C THR A 16 -35.35 -11.59 -0.80
N VAL A 17 -36.24 -11.51 -1.80
CA VAL A 17 -36.70 -12.68 -2.58
C VAL A 17 -35.54 -13.32 -3.35
N ILE A 18 -34.70 -12.51 -4.00
CA ILE A 18 -33.51 -13.01 -4.72
C ILE A 18 -32.58 -13.74 -3.75
N PHE A 19 -32.36 -13.18 -2.56
CA PHE A 19 -31.54 -13.84 -1.55
C PHE A 19 -32.14 -15.18 -1.14
N MET A 20 -33.44 -15.23 -0.83
CA MET A 20 -34.13 -16.48 -0.48
C MET A 20 -34.00 -17.53 -1.59
N GLN A 21 -34.19 -17.15 -2.86
CA GLN A 21 -34.08 -18.06 -4.00
C GLN A 21 -32.67 -18.61 -4.23
N ASN A 22 -31.64 -17.86 -3.82
CA ASN A 22 -30.24 -18.26 -4.03
C ASN A 22 -29.60 -18.82 -2.75
N THR A 23 -30.40 -19.26 -1.77
CA THR A 23 -29.91 -19.86 -0.51
C THR A 23 -29.50 -21.34 -0.61
N ASP A 24 -29.26 -21.85 -1.80
CA ASP A 24 -28.75 -23.21 -2.02
C ASP A 24 -27.60 -23.56 -1.08
N GLU A 25 -27.59 -24.78 -0.59
CA GLU A 25 -26.54 -25.28 0.30
C GLU A 25 -25.26 -25.68 -0.47
N VAL A 26 -24.13 -25.40 0.17
CA VAL A 26 -22.81 -25.92 -0.18
C VAL A 26 -22.37 -26.81 0.98
N VAL A 27 -21.98 -28.03 0.65
CA VAL A 27 -21.51 -29.02 1.62
C VAL A 27 -20.01 -28.85 1.81
N PHE A 28 -19.60 -28.56 3.03
CA PHE A 28 -18.20 -28.58 3.45
C PHE A 28 -17.93 -29.82 4.29
N THR A 29 -16.96 -30.62 3.87
CA THR A 29 -16.47 -31.74 4.67
C THR A 29 -15.24 -31.29 5.44
N LEU A 30 -15.41 -31.03 6.73
CA LEU A 30 -14.30 -30.68 7.62
C LEU A 30 -14.05 -31.83 8.58
N LEU A 31 -12.88 -32.48 8.47
CA LEU A 31 -12.39 -33.51 9.38
C LEU A 31 -13.54 -34.40 9.90
N TRP A 32 -14.20 -35.14 9.02
CA TRP A 32 -15.27 -36.11 9.33
C TRP A 32 -16.68 -35.56 9.57
N LYS A 33 -16.89 -34.22 9.56
CA LYS A 33 -18.21 -33.60 9.68
C LYS A 33 -18.63 -32.91 8.39
N GLN A 34 -19.88 -33.12 7.98
CA GLN A 34 -20.53 -32.36 6.91
C GLN A 34 -21.20 -31.13 7.50
N ILE A 35 -20.87 -29.96 6.97
CA ILE A 35 -21.43 -28.66 7.36
C ILE A 35 -22.09 -28.07 6.12
N TYR A 36 -23.37 -27.74 6.24
CA TYR A 36 -24.17 -27.15 5.17
C TYR A 36 -24.23 -25.64 5.39
N ILE A 37 -23.74 -24.87 4.43
CA ILE A 37 -23.72 -23.41 4.47
C ILE A 37 -24.34 -22.91 3.17
N SER A 38 -25.13 -21.84 3.19
CA SER A 38 -25.68 -21.31 1.94
C SER A 38 -24.57 -20.73 1.05
N LYS A 39 -24.71 -20.89 -0.29
CA LYS A 39 -23.79 -20.33 -1.31
C LYS A 39 -23.55 -18.85 -1.10
N LEU A 40 -24.59 -18.10 -0.73
CA LEU A 40 -24.48 -16.66 -0.47
C LEU A 40 -23.57 -16.35 0.71
N TRP A 41 -23.75 -17.04 1.84
CA TRP A 41 -22.89 -16.86 3.02
C TRP A 41 -21.44 -17.25 2.73
N MET A 42 -21.25 -18.33 1.97
CA MET A 42 -19.94 -18.78 1.51
C MET A 42 -19.26 -17.73 0.63
N MET A 43 -19.93 -17.23 -0.41
CA MET A 43 -19.37 -16.21 -1.30
C MET A 43 -19.07 -14.90 -0.56
N LEU A 44 -19.97 -14.47 0.32
CA LEU A 44 -19.76 -13.27 1.13
C LEU A 44 -18.51 -13.40 1.99
N THR A 45 -18.39 -14.49 2.76
CA THR A 45 -17.27 -14.70 3.68
C THR A 45 -15.95 -14.83 2.93
N VAL A 46 -15.89 -15.65 1.88
CA VAL A 46 -14.68 -15.82 1.05
C VAL A 46 -14.27 -14.50 0.41
N THR A 47 -15.23 -13.71 -0.11
CA THR A 47 -14.93 -12.39 -0.69
C THR A 47 -14.39 -11.43 0.36
N LEU A 48 -14.98 -11.41 1.56
CA LEU A 48 -14.55 -10.52 2.64
C LEU A 48 -13.13 -10.86 3.11
N PHE A 49 -12.87 -12.14 3.39
CA PHE A 49 -11.53 -12.60 3.79
C PHE A 49 -10.51 -12.41 2.68
N GLY A 50 -10.86 -12.75 1.44
CA GLY A 50 -10.02 -12.54 0.26
C GLY A 50 -9.70 -11.07 0.03
N PHE A 51 -10.66 -10.18 0.23
CA PHE A 51 -10.45 -8.73 0.16
C PHE A 51 -9.52 -8.23 1.27
N ILE A 52 -9.73 -8.65 2.53
CA ILE A 52 -8.86 -8.26 3.65
C ILE A 52 -7.42 -8.72 3.40
N ILE A 53 -7.23 -9.99 3.03
CA ILE A 53 -5.91 -10.54 2.71
C ILE A 53 -5.31 -9.80 1.51
N GLY A 54 -6.11 -9.59 0.45
CA GLY A 54 -5.72 -8.86 -0.74
C GLY A 54 -5.23 -7.46 -0.42
N VAL A 55 -5.93 -6.71 0.44
CA VAL A 55 -5.54 -5.37 0.88
C VAL A 55 -4.23 -5.40 1.70
N ILE A 56 -4.09 -6.37 2.60
CA ILE A 56 -2.85 -6.53 3.40
C ILE A 56 -1.66 -6.83 2.49
N VAL A 57 -1.82 -7.74 1.53
CA VAL A 57 -0.77 -8.15 0.58
C VAL A 57 -0.47 -7.05 -0.43
N ALA A 58 -1.51 -6.36 -0.92
CA ALA A 58 -1.38 -5.27 -1.89
C ALA A 58 -0.82 -3.99 -1.27
N ARG A 59 -0.67 -3.91 0.06
CA ARG A 59 -0.12 -2.73 0.73
C ARG A 59 1.31 -2.49 0.20
N PRO A 60 1.55 -1.43 -0.59
CA PRO A 60 2.87 -1.17 -1.11
C PRO A 60 3.78 -0.93 0.08
N LYS A 61 4.83 -1.75 0.22
CA LYS A 61 5.88 -1.49 1.19
C LYS A 61 6.46 -0.14 0.83
N LYS A 62 6.18 0.90 1.62
CA LYS A 62 6.97 2.13 1.55
C LYS A 62 8.42 1.67 1.69
N LYS A 63 9.24 1.92 0.66
CA LYS A 63 10.69 1.77 0.80
C LYS A 63 11.02 2.57 2.06
N LYS A 64 11.51 1.88 3.09
CA LYS A 64 12.17 2.58 4.18
C LYS A 64 13.29 3.33 3.49
N GLU A 65 13.18 4.65 3.38
CA GLU A 65 14.39 5.45 3.37
C GLU A 65 15.15 5.01 4.60
N ILE A 66 16.32 4.42 4.37
CA ILE A 66 17.25 4.03 5.41
C ILE A 66 17.84 5.35 5.91
N GLU A 67 17.03 6.14 6.59
CA GLU A 67 17.52 7.20 7.45
C GLU A 67 17.78 6.54 8.81
N THR A 68 19.06 6.21 9.01
CA THR A 68 19.76 6.49 10.27
C THR A 68 19.06 6.03 11.56
N THR A 69 18.61 4.78 11.61
CA THR A 69 18.24 4.11 12.88
C THR A 69 19.32 3.15 13.38
N ALA A 70 20.57 3.35 12.95
CA ALA A 70 21.74 2.68 13.52
C ALA A 70 22.41 3.48 14.67
N TYR A 71 21.81 4.58 15.14
CA TYR A 71 22.37 5.43 16.19
C TYR A 71 21.48 5.52 17.44
N GLN A 72 21.02 4.38 17.97
CA GLN A 72 20.45 4.36 19.33
C GLN A 72 21.02 3.28 20.25
N ASN A 73 21.97 2.45 19.80
CA ASN A 73 22.56 1.39 20.64
C ASN A 73 24.07 1.23 20.44
N ALA A 74 24.83 2.31 20.45
CA ALA A 74 26.29 2.23 20.51
C ALA A 74 26.83 3.37 21.38
N LYS A 75 26.68 3.23 22.70
CA LYS A 75 27.25 4.15 23.68
C LYS A 75 28.74 3.95 23.94
N ASP A 76 29.38 2.90 23.42
CA ASP A 76 30.74 2.56 23.83
C ASP A 76 31.57 1.95 22.70
N VAL A 77 32.09 2.75 21.75
CA VAL A 77 33.37 2.45 21.07
C VAL A 77 34.01 3.76 20.56
N PRO A 78 35.19 4.18 21.07
CA PRO A 78 35.97 5.25 20.46
C PRO A 78 36.86 4.64 19.36
N LEU A 79 36.61 4.96 18.10
CA LEU A 79 37.56 4.67 17.03
C LEU A 79 37.81 5.92 16.19
N GLU A 80 38.98 6.49 16.43
CA GLU A 80 39.66 7.50 15.65
C GLU A 80 39.77 7.07 14.18
N VAL A 81 39.01 7.71 13.29
CA VAL A 81 39.46 7.95 11.91
C VAL A 81 39.00 9.36 11.54
N ASN A 82 39.62 10.32 12.22
CA ASN A 82 39.70 11.68 11.75
C ASN A 82 40.73 11.72 10.60
N ASN A 83 40.53 12.61 9.63
CA ASN A 83 41.31 12.81 8.39
C ASN A 83 40.79 12.10 7.13
N ILE A 84 39.59 12.45 6.67
CA ILE A 84 39.41 12.67 5.22
C ILE A 84 39.44 14.19 5.03
N SER A 85 40.49 14.63 4.37
CA SER A 85 40.87 16.01 4.10
C SER A 85 39.69 16.83 3.56
N LYS A 86 39.62 18.09 3.97
CA LYS A 86 38.65 19.11 3.51
C LYS A 86 38.78 19.48 2.02
N GLU A 87 39.42 18.63 1.21
CA GLU A 87 39.79 18.90 -0.17
C GLU A 87 38.72 18.42 -1.17
N ASP A 88 37.85 17.49 -0.78
CA ASP A 88 36.81 16.93 -1.67
C ASP A 88 35.44 17.63 -1.60
N ASN A 89 35.28 18.65 -0.74
CA ASN A 89 33.98 19.34 -0.58
C ASN A 89 33.78 20.54 -1.51
N ASP A 90 34.81 20.99 -2.25
CA ASP A 90 34.69 22.15 -3.14
C ASP A 90 34.06 21.79 -4.49
N TYR A 91 34.20 20.54 -4.95
CA TYR A 91 33.68 20.09 -6.24
C TYR A 91 32.14 20.01 -6.29
N ILE A 92 31.46 19.86 -5.16
CA ILE A 92 30.00 19.71 -5.11
C ILE A 92 29.28 21.06 -5.05
N SER A 93 29.95 22.15 -4.64
CA SER A 93 29.34 23.48 -4.51
C SER A 93 29.33 24.32 -5.79
N MET A 94 30.17 23.98 -6.79
CA MET A 94 30.35 24.78 -8.01
C MET A 94 29.36 24.48 -9.16
N LYS A 95 28.35 23.63 -8.96
CA LYS A 95 27.38 23.31 -10.03
C LYS A 95 26.07 24.08 -9.90
N LYS A 96 26.13 25.40 -9.76
CA LYS A 96 24.94 26.27 -9.88
C LYS A 96 25.24 27.71 -10.32
N THR A 97 25.77 27.92 -11.53
CA THR A 97 25.60 29.19 -12.25
C THR A 97 25.50 28.94 -13.75
N ASN A 98 24.39 29.34 -14.36
CA ASN A 98 24.20 29.41 -15.82
C ASN A 98 24.95 30.63 -16.40
N GLN A 99 26.27 30.68 -16.23
CA GLN A 99 27.10 31.72 -16.86
C GLN A 99 28.27 31.02 -17.55
N LEU A 100 28.38 31.22 -18.86
CA LEU A 100 29.52 30.78 -19.65
C LEU A 100 30.80 31.43 -19.09
N SER A 101 31.89 30.67 -19.01
CA SER A 101 33.21 31.20 -18.60
C SER A 101 33.65 32.27 -19.59
N ASP A 102 34.44 33.25 -19.14
CA ASP A 102 34.92 34.32 -20.03
C ASP A 102 35.81 33.76 -21.16
N GLU A 103 36.51 32.66 -20.92
CA GLU A 103 37.29 31.92 -21.94
C GLU A 103 36.41 31.29 -23.04
N ASP A 104 35.16 30.93 -22.72
CA ASP A 104 34.24 30.32 -23.69
C ASP A 104 33.56 31.36 -24.60
N ARG A 105 33.61 32.66 -24.24
CA ARG A 105 33.00 33.73 -25.04
C ARG A 105 33.78 34.04 -26.32
N ASP A 106 35.09 33.85 -26.30
CA ASP A 106 35.98 34.19 -27.42
C ASP A 106 35.75 33.31 -28.67
N TYR A 107 35.10 32.15 -28.50
CA TYR A 107 34.76 31.24 -29.61
C TYR A 107 33.49 31.61 -30.37
N LEU A 108 32.75 32.63 -29.91
CA LEU A 108 31.46 33.04 -30.50
C LEU A 108 31.56 34.34 -31.33
N GLN A 109 32.77 34.88 -31.51
CA GLN A 109 33.04 36.07 -32.32
C GLN A 109 33.62 35.69 -33.69
#